data_AF-A0A5C6Q0E9-F1
#
_entry.id   AF-A0A5C6Q0E9-F1
#
_cell.length_a   1.000
_cell.length_b   1.000
_cell.length_c   1.000
_cell.angle_alpha   90.00
_cell.angle_beta   90.00
_cell.angle_gamma   90.00
#
_symmetry.space_group_name_H-M   'P 1'
#
loop_
_entity.id
_entity.type
_entity.pdbx_description
1 polymer ?
#
loop_
_entity_poly.entity_id
_entity_poly.type
_entity_poly.pdbx_seq_one_letter_code
_entity_poly.pdbx_strand_id
1 'polypeptide(L)'
;MRRSTHAETHTTYGEVGATQAPDLMQYPPKGFRPAEYRTRVGHGDARFEAAWIATMTWKIQERSGIEVRVDSVPPVEEGGYHPVTFDDDGVPVDPAHWEQGRDESRFAPDGTAFLTAGTTATLSISAYGRSVQAPVRVVYVVDEPRRKGFAYGTLDGHPESGEESWVVDQTDDGSVWLSIRSFSRPSTWRWKLVEPFMRRQQAMYTRRYLSALSLSEPDVPAEADIDLEAAAEAAHDDEIREPGSRRSGD
;
A
#
# COMPACT_ATOMS: atom_id res chain seq x y z
N MET A 1 25.00 22.74 -21.16
CA MET A 1 23.69 22.29 -20.66
C MET A 1 23.94 21.50 -19.38
N ARG A 2 23.63 22.05 -18.20
CA ARG A 2 23.88 21.38 -16.91
C ARG A 2 22.86 20.23 -16.76
N ARG A 3 23.33 19.00 -16.55
CA ARG A 3 22.50 17.91 -16.03
C ARG A 3 22.06 18.29 -14.63
N SER A 4 20.77 18.53 -14.42
CA SER A 4 20.17 18.73 -13.10
C SER A 4 19.82 17.37 -12.51
N THR A 5 20.80 16.69 -11.91
CA THR A 5 20.63 15.38 -11.25
C THR A 5 20.08 15.51 -9.81
N HIS A 6 19.38 16.60 -9.49
CA HIS A 6 18.84 16.81 -8.15
C HIS A 6 17.38 17.25 -8.25
N ALA A 7 16.46 16.36 -7.89
CA ALA A 7 15.07 16.73 -7.64
C ALA A 7 15.04 17.50 -6.31
N GLU A 8 15.02 18.83 -6.41
CA GLU A 8 15.17 19.85 -5.36
C GLU A 8 14.09 19.87 -4.26
N THR A 9 13.29 18.81 -4.08
CA THR A 9 12.25 18.78 -3.04
C THR A 9 12.78 18.08 -1.81
N HIS A 10 13.28 18.81 -0.83
CA HIS A 10 13.69 18.24 0.45
C HIS A 10 12.47 18.01 1.35
N THR A 11 12.55 17.03 2.26
CA THR A 11 11.56 16.87 3.33
C THR A 11 11.63 18.05 4.31
N THR A 12 10.52 18.35 4.99
CA THR A 12 10.46 19.46 5.96
C THR A 12 11.13 19.15 7.32
N TYR A 13 11.77 17.99 7.45
CA TYR A 13 12.45 17.46 8.63
C TYR A 13 13.74 16.74 8.20
N GLY A 14 14.68 16.56 9.14
CA GLY A 14 16.01 16.01 8.86
C GLY A 14 16.19 14.54 9.26
N GLU A 15 15.35 14.03 10.15
CA GLU A 15 15.43 12.68 10.73
C GLU A 15 14.77 11.61 9.83
N VAL A 16 15.12 11.58 8.55
CA VAL A 16 14.58 10.65 7.55
C VAL A 16 14.87 9.20 7.96
N GLY A 17 13.83 8.37 7.98
CA GLY A 17 13.87 6.97 8.41
C GLY A 17 13.66 6.74 9.91
N ALA A 18 13.45 7.79 10.72
CA ALA A 18 13.29 7.63 12.17
C ALA A 18 12.04 6.80 12.55
N THR A 19 11.05 6.63 11.66
CA THR A 19 9.94 5.69 11.88
C THR A 19 10.36 4.22 11.88
N GLN A 20 11.59 3.88 11.50
CA GLN A 20 12.16 2.53 11.65
C GLN A 20 12.79 2.30 13.03
N ALA A 21 13.17 3.35 13.75
CA ALA A 21 13.89 3.23 15.01
C ALA A 21 13.02 2.51 16.07
N PRO A 22 13.51 1.46 16.74
CA PRO A 22 12.72 0.69 17.70
C PRO A 22 12.32 1.53 18.94
N ASP A 23 13.09 2.56 19.24
CA ASP A 23 12.96 3.42 20.41
C ASP A 23 12.24 4.74 20.12
N LEU A 24 11.68 4.94 18.91
CA LEU A 24 10.99 6.17 18.52
C LEU A 24 9.96 6.69 19.54
N MET A 25 9.21 5.78 20.17
CA MET A 25 8.19 6.16 21.17
C MET A 25 8.82 6.69 22.46
N GLN A 26 10.01 6.22 22.81
CA GLN A 26 10.73 6.60 24.02
C GLN A 26 11.63 7.83 23.77
N TYR A 27 12.28 7.89 22.61
CA TYR A 27 13.24 8.91 22.23
C TYR A 27 12.91 9.51 20.85
N PRO A 28 11.79 10.25 20.73
CA PRO A 28 11.42 10.87 19.46
C PRO A 28 12.40 12.00 19.08
N PRO A 29 12.51 12.33 17.77
CA PRO A 29 13.18 13.53 17.32
C PRO A 29 12.73 14.78 18.10
N LYS A 30 13.70 15.64 18.43
CA LYS A 30 13.45 16.78 19.32
C LYS A 30 12.37 17.72 18.76
N GLY A 31 11.30 17.93 19.53
CA GLY A 31 10.20 18.82 19.14
C GLY A 31 9.14 18.17 18.24
N PHE A 32 9.29 16.88 17.93
CA PHE A 32 8.27 16.07 17.28
C PHE A 32 7.52 15.23 18.31
N ARG A 33 6.30 14.84 17.95
CA ARG A 33 5.45 13.98 18.77
C ARG A 33 5.33 12.62 18.09
N PRO A 34 5.74 11.52 18.74
CA PRO A 34 5.61 10.19 18.18
C PRO A 34 4.18 9.65 18.34
N ALA A 35 3.78 8.77 17.44
CA ALA A 35 2.57 7.97 17.55
C ALA A 35 2.80 6.58 16.93
N GLU A 36 2.13 5.58 17.50
CA GLU A 36 2.11 4.22 16.98
C GLU A 36 0.72 3.63 17.11
N TYR A 37 0.27 2.97 16.04
CA TYR A 37 -0.97 2.23 16.00
C TYR A 37 -0.69 0.86 15.39
N ARG A 38 -1.15 -0.19 16.05
CA ARG A 38 -1.01 -1.56 15.55
C ARG A 38 -2.35 -2.28 15.63
N THR A 39 -2.71 -2.97 14.56
CA THR A 39 -3.94 -3.77 14.49
C THR A 39 -3.72 -5.08 13.79
N ARG A 40 -4.54 -6.07 14.13
CA ARG A 40 -4.64 -7.29 13.35
C ARG A 40 -5.52 -7.03 12.14
N VAL A 41 -5.03 -7.41 10.97
CA VAL A 41 -5.70 -7.29 9.67
C VAL A 41 -6.31 -8.64 9.26
N GLY A 42 -5.80 -9.75 9.78
CA GLY A 42 -6.37 -11.08 9.63
C GLY A 42 -5.34 -12.18 9.83
N HIS A 43 -5.36 -13.19 8.97
CA HIS A 43 -4.49 -14.36 9.06
C HIS A 43 -4.29 -15.02 7.68
N GLY A 44 -3.13 -15.64 7.46
CA GLY A 44 -2.79 -16.39 6.25
C GLY A 44 -2.18 -15.55 5.13
N ASP A 45 -1.61 -16.23 4.14
CA ASP A 45 -0.80 -15.61 3.07
C ASP A 45 -1.63 -14.74 2.14
N ALA A 46 -2.84 -15.19 1.77
CA ALA A 46 -3.76 -14.39 0.96
C ALA A 46 -4.11 -13.05 1.63
N ARG A 47 -4.24 -13.04 2.97
CA ARG A 47 -4.52 -11.79 3.70
C ARG A 47 -3.29 -10.89 3.74
N PHE A 48 -2.11 -11.47 3.92
CA PHE A 48 -0.86 -10.73 3.89
C PHE A 48 -0.65 -10.06 2.53
N GLU A 49 -0.85 -10.80 1.44
CA GLU A 49 -0.74 -10.30 0.07
C GLU A 49 -1.73 -9.15 -0.19
N ALA A 50 -3.01 -9.33 0.15
CA ALA A 50 -4.02 -8.29 -0.01
C ALA A 50 -3.70 -7.02 0.80
N ALA A 51 -3.24 -7.19 2.04
CA ALA A 51 -2.86 -6.07 2.90
C ALA A 51 -1.62 -5.33 2.38
N TRP A 52 -0.63 -6.07 1.89
CA TRP A 52 0.55 -5.51 1.23
C TRP A 52 0.18 -4.73 -0.03
N ILE A 53 -0.64 -5.30 -0.93
CA ILE A 53 -1.08 -4.63 -2.16
C ILE A 53 -1.77 -3.31 -1.79
N ALA A 54 -2.72 -3.35 -0.85
CA ALA A 54 -3.44 -2.15 -0.42
C ALA A 54 -2.50 -1.10 0.20
N THR A 55 -1.45 -1.55 0.89
CA THR A 55 -0.41 -0.66 1.46
C THR A 55 0.42 -0.03 0.34
N MET A 56 0.89 -0.82 -0.61
CA MET A 56 1.80 -0.40 -1.68
C MET A 56 1.10 0.33 -2.84
N THR A 57 -0.20 0.64 -2.75
CA THR A 57 -0.98 1.29 -3.82
C THR A 57 -1.81 2.48 -3.34
N TRP A 58 -1.45 3.10 -2.22
CA TRP A 58 -2.20 4.20 -1.58
C TRP A 58 -3.64 3.86 -1.14
N LYS A 59 -4.11 2.61 -1.30
CA LYS A 59 -5.50 2.22 -1.01
C LYS A 59 -5.87 2.43 0.46
N ILE A 60 -4.91 2.33 1.37
CA ILE A 60 -5.13 2.66 2.79
C ILE A 60 -5.58 4.12 2.92
N GLN A 61 -4.85 5.05 2.32
CA GLN A 61 -5.15 6.49 2.27
C GLN A 61 -6.50 6.74 1.59
N GLU A 62 -6.71 6.20 0.39
CA GLU A 62 -7.96 6.37 -0.38
C GLU A 62 -9.19 5.89 0.38
N ARG A 63 -9.14 4.69 0.97
CA ARG A 63 -10.26 4.11 1.74
C ARG A 63 -10.57 4.88 3.03
N SER A 64 -9.66 5.73 3.48
CA SER A 64 -9.92 6.62 4.63
C SER A 64 -10.66 7.90 4.27
N GLY A 65 -10.88 8.16 2.98
CA GLY A 65 -11.48 9.38 2.46
C GLY A 65 -10.47 10.49 2.17
N ILE A 66 -9.18 10.13 2.00
CA ILE A 66 -8.15 11.03 1.50
C ILE A 66 -8.02 10.78 0.00
N GLU A 67 -8.14 11.82 -0.81
CA GLU A 67 -7.85 11.71 -2.23
C GLU A 67 -6.33 11.79 -2.42
N VAL A 68 -5.78 10.88 -3.23
CA VAL A 68 -4.34 10.82 -3.51
C VAL A 68 -4.11 11.10 -4.98
N ARG A 69 -3.31 12.12 -5.27
CA ARG A 69 -2.84 12.42 -6.62
C ARG A 69 -1.34 12.20 -6.69
N VAL A 70 -0.92 11.18 -7.44
CA VAL A 70 0.51 10.93 -7.70
C VAL A 70 1.06 12.05 -8.58
N ASP A 71 2.14 12.68 -8.12
CA ASP A 71 2.79 13.81 -8.79
C ASP A 71 3.90 13.34 -9.72
N SER A 72 4.76 12.46 -9.20
CA SER A 72 5.85 11.86 -9.95
C SER A 72 6.18 10.51 -9.34
N VAL A 73 6.49 9.55 -10.21
CA VAL A 73 7.13 8.31 -9.83
C VAL A 73 8.54 8.41 -10.41
N PRO A 74 9.60 8.27 -9.59
CA PRO A 74 10.94 8.20 -10.13
C PRO A 74 10.97 7.15 -11.23
N PRO A 75 11.54 7.47 -12.40
CA PRO A 75 11.74 6.43 -13.40
C PRO A 75 12.54 5.30 -12.75
N VAL A 76 12.32 4.08 -13.23
CA VAL A 76 13.21 2.94 -12.97
C VAL A 76 14.52 3.23 -13.72
N GLU A 77 15.23 4.29 -13.35
CA GLU A 77 16.46 4.71 -14.00
C GLU A 77 17.60 3.84 -13.50
N GLU A 78 18.03 2.93 -14.39
CA GLU A 78 19.43 2.90 -14.86
C GLU A 78 20.50 3.06 -13.77
N GLY A 79 20.41 2.21 -12.74
CA GLY A 79 21.47 1.94 -11.78
C GLY A 79 22.19 0.61 -12.02
N GLY A 80 21.96 -0.03 -13.17
CA GLY A 80 22.68 -1.24 -13.56
C GLY A 80 24.14 -0.90 -13.82
N TYR A 81 25.03 -1.17 -12.86
CA TYR A 81 26.43 -1.37 -13.17
C TYR A 81 26.50 -2.51 -14.19
N HIS A 82 26.89 -2.20 -15.42
CA HIS A 82 27.24 -3.18 -16.44
C HIS A 82 28.75 -3.47 -16.28
N PRO A 83 29.17 -4.50 -15.52
CA PRO A 83 30.57 -4.88 -15.53
C PRO A 83 30.97 -5.29 -16.94
N VAL A 84 32.02 -4.66 -17.46
CA VAL A 84 32.71 -5.17 -18.65
C VAL A 84 33.41 -6.47 -18.23
N THR A 85 33.03 -7.59 -18.84
CA THR A 85 33.75 -8.85 -18.71
C THR A 85 34.85 -8.91 -19.76
N PHE A 86 36.00 -9.42 -19.37
CA PHE A 86 37.13 -9.67 -20.27
C PHE A 86 37.31 -11.18 -20.40
N ASP A 87 37.65 -11.64 -21.60
CA ASP A 87 38.12 -13.01 -21.77
C ASP A 87 39.51 -13.21 -21.14
N ASP A 88 40.03 -14.43 -21.20
CA ASP A 88 41.35 -14.80 -20.64
C ASP A 88 42.52 -14.03 -21.28
N ASP A 89 42.29 -13.36 -22.42
CA ASP A 89 43.25 -12.53 -23.15
C ASP A 89 43.07 -11.01 -22.86
N GLY A 90 42.12 -10.63 -22.01
CA GLY A 90 41.89 -9.24 -21.62
C GLY A 90 41.10 -8.43 -22.64
N VAL A 91 40.41 -9.08 -23.59
CA VAL A 91 39.57 -8.42 -24.59
C VAL A 91 38.14 -8.28 -24.05
N PRO A 92 37.51 -7.10 -24.16
CA PRO A 92 36.12 -6.94 -23.73
C PRO A 92 35.21 -7.83 -24.59
N VAL A 93 34.50 -8.75 -23.94
CA VAL A 93 33.47 -9.59 -24.58
C VAL A 93 32.08 -9.00 -24.32
N ASP A 94 31.19 -9.14 -25.31
CA ASP A 94 29.79 -8.67 -25.27
C ASP A 94 29.11 -9.17 -23.97
N PRO A 95 28.34 -8.33 -23.25
CA PRO A 95 28.04 -8.57 -21.86
C PRO A 95 27.19 -9.83 -21.66
N ALA A 96 27.57 -10.65 -20.69
CA ALA A 96 26.69 -11.68 -20.15
C ALA A 96 25.39 -11.01 -19.69
N HIS A 97 24.26 -11.47 -20.23
CA HIS A 97 22.94 -11.15 -19.71
C HIS A 97 22.81 -11.74 -18.30
N TRP A 98 23.23 -10.99 -17.29
CA TRP A 98 22.78 -11.23 -15.94
C TRP A 98 21.30 -10.86 -15.90
N GLU A 99 20.45 -11.81 -15.53
CA GLU A 99 19.06 -11.55 -15.20
C GLU A 99 19.04 -10.37 -14.23
N GLN A 100 18.46 -9.25 -14.69
CA GLN A 100 18.13 -8.12 -13.85
C GLN A 100 17.54 -8.66 -12.55
N GLY A 101 18.04 -8.20 -11.39
CA GLY A 101 17.28 -8.33 -10.16
C GLY A 101 15.85 -7.89 -10.47
N ARG A 102 14.92 -8.84 -10.39
CA ARG A 102 13.54 -8.74 -10.87
C ARG A 102 12.93 -7.40 -10.45
N ASP A 103 12.82 -6.50 -11.44
CA ASP A 103 11.85 -5.41 -11.55
C ASP A 103 11.22 -4.95 -10.22
N GLU A 104 11.82 -3.94 -9.59
CA GLU A 104 11.35 -3.34 -8.33
C GLU A 104 10.07 -2.49 -8.52
N SER A 105 9.52 -2.40 -9.73
CA SER A 105 8.16 -1.93 -9.99
C SER A 105 7.21 -3.12 -10.09
N ARG A 106 6.88 -3.72 -8.95
CA ARG A 106 5.77 -4.69 -8.92
C ARG A 106 4.47 -3.95 -9.17
N PHE A 107 3.66 -4.47 -10.07
CA PHE A 107 2.30 -4.00 -10.28
C PHE A 107 1.35 -4.82 -9.41
N ALA A 108 0.32 -4.18 -8.87
CA ALA A 108 -0.85 -4.89 -8.36
C ALA A 108 -1.51 -5.70 -9.50
N PRO A 109 -2.33 -6.71 -9.18
CA PRO A 109 -3.09 -7.47 -10.18
C PRO A 109 -3.96 -6.61 -11.11
N ASP A 110 -4.34 -5.41 -10.67
CA ASP A 110 -5.12 -4.44 -11.44
C ASP A 110 -4.27 -3.50 -12.33
N GLY A 111 -2.95 -3.71 -12.37
CA GLY A 111 -2.01 -2.88 -13.15
C GLY A 111 -1.56 -1.61 -12.44
N THR A 112 -1.94 -1.38 -11.18
CA THR A 112 -1.45 -0.23 -10.40
C THR A 112 0.01 -0.44 -10.01
N ALA A 113 0.89 0.48 -10.39
CA ALA A 113 2.29 0.42 -9.97
C ALA A 113 2.42 0.53 -8.45
N PHE A 114 3.24 -0.31 -7.84
CA PHE A 114 3.58 -0.15 -6.43
C PHE A 114 4.41 1.09 -6.17
N LEU A 115 4.32 1.57 -4.94
CA LEU A 115 5.15 2.67 -4.44
C LEU A 115 6.63 2.30 -4.48
N THR A 116 7.42 3.18 -5.07
CA THR A 116 8.88 3.17 -5.02
C THR A 116 9.39 4.31 -4.15
N ALA A 117 10.60 4.15 -3.61
CA ALA A 117 11.26 5.24 -2.92
C ALA A 117 11.45 6.43 -3.88
N GLY A 118 11.08 7.61 -3.41
CA GLY A 118 11.10 8.85 -4.19
C GLY A 118 9.77 9.24 -4.83
N THR A 119 8.78 8.34 -4.90
CA THR A 119 7.42 8.69 -5.39
C THR A 119 6.86 9.88 -4.63
N THR A 120 6.48 10.93 -5.35
CA THR A 120 5.82 12.11 -4.77
C THR A 120 4.33 12.08 -5.05
N ALA A 121 3.54 12.49 -4.07
CA ALA A 121 2.10 12.61 -4.21
C ALA A 121 1.57 13.80 -3.41
N THR A 122 0.38 14.26 -3.77
CA THR A 122 -0.37 15.25 -3.02
C THR A 122 -1.62 14.60 -2.43
N LEU A 123 -1.74 14.65 -1.11
CA LEU A 123 -2.91 14.19 -0.37
C LEU A 123 -3.91 15.35 -0.23
N SER A 124 -5.17 15.15 -0.61
CA SER A 124 -6.26 16.10 -0.44
C SER A 124 -7.12 15.66 0.74
N ILE A 125 -6.95 16.36 1.87
CA ILE A 125 -7.60 16.03 3.15
C ILE A 125 -8.82 16.95 3.31
N SER A 126 -10.02 16.37 3.20
CA SER A 126 -11.27 17.12 3.34
C SER A 126 -11.83 17.00 4.76
N ALA A 127 -11.92 18.13 5.46
CA ALA A 127 -12.49 18.21 6.80
C ALA A 127 -13.33 19.48 6.96
N TYR A 128 -14.57 19.33 7.44
CA TYR A 128 -15.46 20.45 7.80
C TYR A 128 -15.68 21.48 6.67
N GLY A 129 -15.87 20.98 5.45
CA GLY A 129 -16.13 21.81 4.26
C GLY A 129 -14.88 22.51 3.71
N ARG A 130 -13.68 22.17 4.18
CA ARG A 130 -12.41 22.66 3.66
C ARG A 130 -11.54 21.50 3.19
N SER A 131 -10.87 21.66 2.06
CA SER A 131 -9.82 20.75 1.61
C SER A 131 -8.45 21.39 1.84
N VAL A 132 -7.51 20.58 2.35
CA VAL A 132 -6.11 20.95 2.55
C VAL A 132 -5.25 20.03 1.70
N GLN A 133 -4.34 20.63 0.93
CA GLN A 133 -3.35 19.90 0.15
C GLN A 133 -2.14 19.59 1.03
N ALA A 134 -1.67 18.36 0.96
CA ALA A 134 -0.62 17.80 1.79
C ALA A 134 0.37 17.05 0.87
N PRO A 135 1.38 17.75 0.33
CA PRO A 135 2.41 17.14 -0.50
C PRO A 135 3.36 16.25 0.32
N VAL A 136 3.64 15.07 -0.18
CA VAL A 136 4.43 14.03 0.46
C VAL A 136 5.39 13.36 -0.53
N ARG A 137 6.42 12.71 0.00
CA ARG A 137 7.34 11.85 -0.75
C ARG A 137 7.55 10.54 -0.03
N VAL A 138 7.46 9.42 -0.73
CA VAL A 138 7.90 8.11 -0.23
C VAL A 138 9.40 8.15 0.03
N VAL A 139 9.82 8.01 1.28
CA VAL A 139 11.23 8.13 1.70
C VAL A 139 11.94 6.79 1.78
N TYR A 140 11.20 5.71 2.04
CA TYR A 140 11.72 4.34 1.96
C TYR A 140 10.58 3.34 1.71
N VAL A 141 10.97 2.15 1.22
CA VAL A 141 10.12 0.96 1.08
C VAL A 141 10.76 -0.19 1.86
N VAL A 142 9.93 -1.04 2.44
CA VAL A 142 10.33 -2.28 3.12
C VAL A 142 9.82 -3.45 2.27
N ASP A 143 10.74 -4.28 1.76
CA ASP A 143 10.41 -5.47 0.97
C ASP A 143 11.10 -6.73 1.56
N GLU A 144 10.60 -7.22 2.69
CA GLU A 144 11.04 -8.47 3.30
C GLU A 144 9.96 -9.56 3.10
N PRO A 145 10.29 -10.87 3.14
CA PRO A 145 9.33 -11.93 2.83
C PRO A 145 8.01 -11.88 3.63
N ARG A 146 8.08 -11.53 4.92
CA ARG A 146 6.93 -11.48 5.84
C ARG A 146 6.70 -10.07 6.41
N ARG A 147 7.36 -9.04 5.88
CA ARG A 147 7.29 -7.68 6.39
C ARG A 147 7.49 -6.67 5.26
N LYS A 148 6.52 -5.78 5.11
CA LYS A 148 6.25 -5.21 3.79
C LYS A 148 5.51 -3.88 3.94
N GLY A 149 6.00 -2.80 3.34
CA GLY A 149 5.36 -1.49 3.46
C GLY A 149 6.23 -0.33 3.01
N PHE A 150 5.88 0.88 3.43
CA PHE A 150 6.60 2.10 3.04
C PHE A 150 6.46 3.19 4.11
N ALA A 151 7.22 4.27 3.95
CA ALA A 151 6.97 5.52 4.64
C ALA A 151 7.01 6.69 3.69
N TYR A 152 6.24 7.73 4.00
CA TYR A 152 6.40 9.03 3.39
C TYR A 152 6.89 10.08 4.40
N GLY A 153 7.65 11.04 3.89
CA GLY A 153 7.97 12.29 4.55
C GLY A 153 7.15 13.45 3.97
N THR A 154 6.86 14.44 4.81
CA THR A 154 6.12 15.62 4.38
C THR A 154 7.01 16.64 3.67
N LEU A 155 6.47 17.26 2.62
CA LEU A 155 7.13 18.27 1.79
C LEU A 155 6.61 19.68 2.11
N ASP A 156 7.25 20.71 1.55
CA ASP A 156 6.80 22.09 1.68
C ASP A 156 5.36 22.26 1.19
N GLY A 157 4.54 22.97 1.98
CA GLY A 157 3.09 23.10 1.76
C GLY A 157 2.25 22.15 2.62
N HIS A 158 2.86 21.11 3.21
CA HIS A 158 2.16 20.20 4.10
C HIS A 158 1.79 20.87 5.45
N PRO A 159 0.59 20.64 6.01
CA PRO A 159 0.16 21.23 7.29
C PRO A 159 0.98 20.74 8.50
N GLU A 160 1.62 19.58 8.34
CA GLU A 160 2.50 18.95 9.33
C GLU A 160 3.90 18.73 8.77
N SER A 161 4.89 18.77 9.66
CA SER A 161 6.27 18.39 9.39
C SER A 161 6.56 17.07 10.09
N GLY A 162 6.97 16.03 9.36
CA GLY A 162 7.21 14.71 9.93
C GLY A 162 7.26 13.57 8.93
N GLU A 163 7.29 12.35 9.46
CA GLU A 163 7.30 11.09 8.72
C GLU A 163 6.19 10.17 9.24
N GLU A 164 5.60 9.40 8.34
CA GLU A 164 4.62 8.36 8.68
C GLU A 164 4.87 7.11 7.84
N SER A 165 4.82 5.96 8.50
CA SER A 165 5.08 4.64 7.93
C SER A 165 3.88 3.71 8.09
N TRP A 166 3.67 2.85 7.11
CA TRP A 166 2.71 1.76 7.12
C TRP A 166 3.45 0.47 6.79
N VAL A 167 3.48 -0.45 7.74
CA VAL A 167 4.18 -1.74 7.60
C VAL A 167 3.22 -2.86 7.94
N VAL A 168 3.03 -3.77 7.00
CA VAL A 168 2.32 -5.02 7.20
C VAL A 168 3.34 -6.11 7.56
N ASP A 169 3.10 -6.83 8.65
CA ASP A 169 3.89 -7.97 9.09
C ASP A 169 3.03 -9.23 9.26
N GLN A 170 3.59 -10.40 8.97
CA GLN A 170 2.99 -11.70 9.21
C GLN A 170 3.81 -12.50 10.23
N THR A 171 3.23 -12.79 11.39
CA THR A 171 3.86 -13.58 12.46
C THR A 171 3.87 -15.08 12.14
N ASP A 172 4.74 -15.87 12.77
CA ASP A 172 4.91 -17.30 12.45
C ASP A 172 3.64 -18.14 12.58
N ASP A 173 2.73 -17.71 13.46
CA ASP A 173 1.39 -18.30 13.62
C ASP A 173 0.42 -17.92 12.49
N GLY A 174 0.87 -17.23 11.43
CA GLY A 174 0.06 -16.77 10.32
C GLY A 174 -0.73 -15.49 10.55
N SER A 175 -0.70 -14.88 11.74
CA SER A 175 -1.44 -13.63 11.99
C SER A 175 -0.84 -12.45 11.22
N VAL A 176 -1.69 -11.67 10.55
CA VAL A 176 -1.31 -10.49 9.77
C VAL A 176 -1.62 -9.22 10.55
N TRP A 177 -0.65 -8.34 10.68
CA TRP A 177 -0.73 -7.08 11.41
C TRP A 177 -0.37 -5.90 10.51
N LEU A 178 -1.05 -4.77 10.70
CA LEU A 178 -0.63 -3.47 10.18
C LEU A 178 -0.12 -2.64 11.36
N SER A 179 1.10 -2.12 11.20
CA SER A 179 1.75 -1.18 12.11
C SER A 179 1.90 0.16 11.41
N ILE A 180 1.34 1.21 12.00
CA ILE A 180 1.48 2.60 11.55
C ILE A 180 2.32 3.34 12.58
N ARG A 181 3.45 3.89 12.19
CA ARG A 181 4.34 4.67 13.08
C ARG A 181 4.58 6.03 12.47
N SER A 182 4.44 7.08 13.26
CA SER A 182 4.70 8.44 12.83
C SER A 182 5.40 9.27 13.88
N PHE A 183 6.04 10.34 13.43
CA PHE A 183 6.37 11.47 14.28
C PHE A 183 6.07 12.75 13.53
N SER A 184 5.38 13.69 14.16
CA SER A 184 5.05 14.96 13.50
C SER A 184 5.04 16.15 14.45
N ARG A 185 5.13 17.34 13.86
CA ARG A 185 4.90 18.63 14.50
C ARG A 185 4.13 19.54 13.53
N PRO A 186 3.31 20.48 14.03
CA PRO A 186 2.67 21.46 13.16
C PRO A 186 3.70 22.27 12.37
N SER A 187 3.49 22.41 11.05
CA SER A 187 4.47 23.10 10.18
C SER A 187 4.52 24.61 10.43
N THR A 188 3.42 25.21 10.91
CA THR A 188 3.31 26.65 11.23
C THR A 188 2.51 26.87 12.52
N TRP A 189 2.73 27.99 13.21
CA TRP A 189 1.96 28.40 14.41
C TRP A 189 0.44 28.45 14.19
N ARG A 190 -0.02 28.72 12.96
CA ARG A 190 -1.46 28.71 12.60
C ARG A 190 -2.07 27.31 12.74
N TRP A 191 -1.32 26.25 12.45
CA TRP A 191 -1.77 24.86 12.61
C TRP A 191 -1.73 24.39 14.07
N LYS A 192 -0.88 24.98 14.93
CA LYS A 192 -0.92 24.75 16.38
C LYS A 192 -2.28 25.14 16.99
N LEU A 193 -2.97 26.14 16.44
CA LEU A 193 -4.28 26.57 16.93
C LEU A 193 -5.41 25.58 16.57
N VAL A 194 -5.22 24.73 15.56
CA VAL A 194 -6.19 23.72 15.11
C VAL A 194 -5.80 22.31 15.60
N GLU A 195 -4.74 22.21 16.42
CA GLU A 195 -4.14 20.97 16.90
C GLU A 195 -5.13 20.01 17.61
N PRO A 196 -6.04 20.45 18.50
CA PRO A 196 -6.98 19.53 19.15
C PRO A 196 -7.94 18.84 18.16
N PHE A 197 -8.23 19.53 17.07
CA PHE A 197 -9.15 19.07 16.03
C PHE A 197 -8.46 18.17 15.02
N MET A 198 -7.22 18.50 14.64
CA MET A 198 -6.34 17.60 13.89
C MET A 198 -6.10 16.29 14.64
N ARG A 199 -5.95 16.33 15.98
CA ARG A 199 -5.82 15.12 16.82
C ARG A 199 -7.07 14.22 16.77
N ARG A 200 -8.26 14.81 16.77
CA ARG A 200 -9.51 14.05 16.64
C ARG A 200 -9.66 13.47 15.22
N GLN A 201 -9.16 14.19 14.22
CA GLN A 201 -9.19 13.77 12.82
C GLN A 201 -8.15 12.66 12.52
N GLN A 202 -6.94 12.74 13.06
CA GLN A 202 -5.95 11.64 13.05
C GLN A 202 -6.53 10.39 13.71
N ALA A 203 -7.11 10.49 14.91
CA ALA A 203 -7.76 9.36 15.57
C ALA A 203 -8.96 8.77 14.78
N MET A 204 -9.69 9.61 14.04
CA MET A 204 -10.79 9.19 13.15
C MET A 204 -10.28 8.51 11.87
N TYR A 205 -9.20 9.04 11.26
CA TYR A 205 -8.55 8.41 10.11
C TYR A 205 -7.85 7.12 10.51
N THR A 206 -7.20 7.05 11.68
CA THR A 206 -6.71 5.80 12.27
C THR A 206 -7.86 4.78 12.38
N ARG A 207 -9.01 5.13 12.98
CA ARG A 207 -10.17 4.21 13.03
C ARG A 207 -10.67 3.78 11.65
N ARG A 208 -10.58 4.66 10.64
CA ARG A 208 -10.94 4.35 9.26
C ARG A 208 -9.90 3.49 8.53
N TYR A 209 -8.60 3.67 8.78
CA TYR A 209 -7.54 2.79 8.29
C TYR A 209 -7.67 1.39 8.85
N LEU A 210 -7.95 1.31 10.15
CA LEU A 210 -8.23 0.08 10.86
C LEU A 210 -9.50 -0.59 10.28
N SER A 211 -10.56 0.18 10.01
CA SER A 211 -11.80 -0.33 9.40
C SER A 211 -11.62 -0.77 7.94
N ALA A 212 -10.82 -0.06 7.14
CA ALA A 212 -10.58 -0.35 5.72
C ALA A 212 -9.81 -1.65 5.48
N LEU A 213 -9.17 -2.17 6.53
CA LEU A 213 -8.47 -3.45 6.58
C LEU A 213 -9.12 -4.46 7.52
N SER A 214 -10.17 -4.09 8.26
CA SER A 214 -10.97 -5.02 9.07
C SER A 214 -12.27 -5.45 8.38
N LEU A 215 -12.71 -4.71 7.36
CA LEU A 215 -13.88 -5.08 6.57
C LEU A 215 -13.44 -6.11 5.51
N SER A 216 -13.92 -7.33 5.73
CA SER A 216 -14.42 -8.25 4.71
C SER A 216 -14.79 -7.55 3.40
N GLU A 217 -14.43 -8.18 2.29
CA GLU A 217 -14.71 -7.78 0.91
C GLU A 217 -16.11 -7.16 0.70
N PRO A 218 -16.27 -6.18 -0.19
CA PRO A 218 -17.46 -6.12 -1.02
C PRO A 218 -17.23 -6.92 -2.31
N ASP A 219 -18.12 -7.89 -2.55
CA ASP A 219 -18.31 -8.70 -3.76
C ASP A 219 -17.23 -9.72 -4.14
N VAL A 220 -17.15 -10.78 -3.35
CA VAL A 220 -17.34 -12.12 -3.93
C VAL A 220 -18.74 -12.55 -3.48
N PRO A 221 -19.72 -12.79 -4.38
CA PRO A 221 -20.94 -13.44 -3.95
C PRO A 221 -20.50 -14.75 -3.30
N ALA A 222 -20.84 -14.90 -2.02
CA ALA A 222 -20.75 -16.16 -1.34
C ALA A 222 -21.24 -17.23 -2.31
N GLU A 223 -20.44 -18.28 -2.49
CA GLU A 223 -20.92 -19.52 -3.06
C GLU A 223 -22.26 -19.80 -2.38
N ALA A 224 -23.34 -19.48 -3.08
CA ALA A 224 -24.66 -19.88 -2.68
C ALA A 224 -24.59 -21.39 -2.80
N ASP A 225 -24.75 -22.03 -1.65
CA ASP A 225 -25.07 -23.43 -1.49
C ASP A 225 -25.74 -23.95 -2.76
N ILE A 226 -25.03 -24.81 -3.47
CA ILE A 226 -25.67 -25.68 -4.43
C ILE A 226 -26.62 -26.51 -3.58
N ASP A 227 -27.87 -26.11 -3.59
CA ASP A 227 -28.98 -26.82 -3.00
C ASP A 227 -29.11 -28.14 -3.76
N LEU A 228 -28.34 -29.13 -3.31
CA LEU A 228 -28.29 -30.50 -3.83
C LEU A 228 -29.64 -31.21 -3.66
N GLU A 229 -30.58 -30.63 -2.90
CA GLU A 229 -31.96 -31.09 -2.79
C GLU A 229 -32.83 -30.53 -3.93
N ALA A 230 -32.66 -29.26 -4.30
CA ALA A 230 -33.36 -28.66 -5.46
C ALA A 230 -32.86 -29.18 -6.82
N ALA A 231 -31.59 -29.59 -6.93
CA ALA A 231 -31.05 -30.24 -8.12
C ALA A 231 -31.52 -31.70 -8.31
N ALA A 232 -32.00 -32.35 -7.24
CA ALA A 232 -32.55 -33.71 -7.31
C ALA A 232 -34.04 -33.71 -7.70
N GLU A 233 -34.82 -32.70 -7.29
CA GLU A 233 -36.23 -32.55 -7.72
C GLU A 233 -36.36 -32.15 -9.20
N ALA A 234 -35.45 -31.32 -9.72
CA ALA A 234 -35.43 -30.95 -11.14
C ALA A 234 -34.99 -32.08 -12.08
N ALA A 235 -34.37 -33.14 -11.55
CA ALA A 235 -33.99 -34.34 -12.32
C ALA A 235 -35.09 -35.42 -12.31
N HIS A 236 -36.11 -35.29 -11.45
CA HIS A 236 -37.22 -36.26 -11.37
C HIS A 236 -38.46 -35.85 -12.16
N ASP A 237 -38.59 -34.58 -12.53
CA ASP A 237 -39.73 -34.06 -13.31
C ASP A 237 -39.52 -34.12 -14.84
N ASP A 238 -38.32 -34.49 -15.32
CA ASP A 238 -38.02 -34.69 -16.75
C ASP A 238 -38.16 -36.17 -17.21
N GLU A 239 -38.58 -37.07 -16.30
CA GLU A 239 -38.82 -38.50 -16.59
C GLU A 239 -40.32 -38.89 -16.66
N ILE A 240 -41.24 -37.92 -16.68
CA ILE A 240 -42.68 -38.16 -16.94
C ILE A 240 -43.19 -37.25 -18.06
N ARG A 241 -42.56 -37.37 -19.24
CA ARG A 241 -43.19 -36.98 -20.50
C ARG A 241 -43.13 -38.13 -21.49
N GLU A 242 -44.00 -39.10 -21.28
CA GLU A 242 -44.40 -40.12 -22.26
C GLU A 242 -45.00 -39.45 -23.52
N PRO A 243 -44.45 -39.65 -24.74
CA PRO A 243 -45.27 -39.70 -25.94
C PRO A 243 -45.82 -41.13 -26.09
N GLY A 244 -47.08 -41.30 -25.72
CA GLY A 244 -47.80 -42.56 -25.83
C GLY A 244 -47.68 -43.19 -27.22
N SER A 245 -47.25 -44.45 -27.20
CA SER A 245 -47.36 -45.41 -28.29
C SER A 245 -48.83 -45.68 -28.66
N ARG A 246 -49.12 -45.70 -29.98
CA ARG A 246 -50.19 -46.43 -30.70
C ARG A 246 -50.03 -46.05 -32.19
N ARG A 247 -49.81 -46.93 -33.17
CA ARG A 247 -50.24 -48.32 -33.40
C ARG A 247 -49.36 -49.01 -34.47
N SER A 248 -49.22 -50.34 -34.33
CA SER A 248 -49.20 -51.41 -35.37
C SER A 248 -49.48 -50.98 -36.83
N GLY A 249 -48.81 -51.46 -37.87
CA GLY A 249 -48.42 -52.85 -38.16
C GLY A 249 -49.51 -53.56 -38.96
N ASP A 250 -49.44 -53.49 -40.30
CA ASP A 250 -49.58 -54.58 -41.28
C ASP A 250 -49.17 -54.06 -42.68
#